data_AF-A0A6V7PXX6-F1
#
_entry.id   AF-A0A6V7PXX6-F1
#
_cell.length_a   1.000
_cell.length_b   1.000
_cell.length_c   1.000
_cell.angle_alpha   90.00
_cell.angle_beta   90.00
_cell.angle_gamma   90.00
#
_symmetry.space_group_name_H-M   'P 1'
#
loop_
_entity.id
_entity.type
_entity.pdbx_description
1 polymer ?
#
loop_
_entity_poly.entity_id
_entity_poly.type
_entity_poly.pdbx_seq_one_letter_code
_entity_poly.pdbx_strand_id
1 'polypeptide(L)'
;MYKPIEGGDVLMENYSKCTVIGIGTVRVQMFDGVVRTISDVRHVLDMRKNLISLGTLDTKGFKCSSADGLMKVAKGNLVVMKAKLSDMLYILQGSTVTGSAAVTSSSMSDSDSTRLWYM
;
A
#
# COMPACT_ATOMS: atom_id res chain seq x y z
N MET A 1 -2.65 6.75 12.43
CA MET A 1 -2.29 8.17 12.69
C MET A 1 -1.22 8.56 11.69
N TYR A 2 -1.38 9.71 11.03
CA TYR A 2 -0.36 10.26 10.11
C TYR A 2 0.46 11.31 10.86
N LYS A 3 1.77 11.33 10.59
CA LYS A 3 2.71 12.31 11.13
C LYS A 3 3.53 12.87 9.98
N PRO A 4 3.45 14.17 9.67
CA PRO A 4 4.40 14.79 8.76
C PRO A 4 5.79 14.66 9.38
N ILE A 5 6.80 14.49 8.53
CA ILE A 5 8.20 14.49 8.95
C ILE A 5 8.97 15.49 8.10
N GLU A 6 9.93 16.17 8.72
CA GLU A 6 10.90 16.98 8.01
C GLU A 6 12.19 16.17 7.84
N GLY A 7 12.52 15.88 6.58
CA GLY A 7 13.73 15.16 6.22
C GLY A 7 13.55 13.64 6.09
N GLY A 8 14.32 13.06 5.18
CA GLY A 8 14.33 11.64 4.87
C GLY A 8 14.13 11.41 3.38
N ASP A 9 15.01 10.62 2.79
CA ASP A 9 14.94 10.25 1.38
C ASP A 9 14.82 8.73 1.23
N VAL A 10 14.10 8.31 0.20
CA VAL A 10 14.19 6.95 -0.34
C VAL A 10 15.09 7.00 -1.56
N LEU A 11 16.14 6.18 -1.55
CA LEU A 11 16.95 5.93 -2.74
C LEU A 11 16.18 4.96 -3.65
N MET A 12 15.89 5.40 -4.85
CA MET A 12 15.22 4.61 -5.87
C MET A 12 16.23 3.72 -6.62
N GLU A 13 15.71 2.75 -7.38
CA GLU A 13 16.53 1.84 -8.19
C GLU A 13 17.41 2.59 -9.20
N ASN A 14 16.89 3.67 -9.77
CA ASN A 14 17.64 4.55 -10.67
C ASN A 14 18.58 5.54 -9.94
N TYR A 15 18.84 5.32 -8.65
CA TYR A 15 19.65 6.16 -7.76
C TYR A 15 19.11 7.58 -7.52
N SER A 16 17.90 7.91 -8.00
CA SER A 16 17.27 9.17 -7.64
C SER A 16 16.81 9.13 -6.19
N LYS A 17 16.82 10.29 -5.54
CA LYS A 17 16.27 10.43 -4.18
C LYS A 17 14.84 10.94 -4.29
N CYS A 18 13.94 10.31 -3.56
CA CYS A 18 12.57 10.78 -3.40
C CYS A 18 12.31 11.17 -1.96
N THR A 19 11.78 12.37 -1.76
CA THR A 19 11.55 12.94 -0.44
C THR A 19 10.41 12.21 0.27
N VAL A 20 10.66 11.79 1.52
CA VAL A 20 9.62 11.30 2.43
C VAL A 20 9.06 12.50 3.19
N ILE A 21 7.75 12.74 3.04
CA ILE A 21 7.06 13.89 3.65
C ILE A 21 6.23 13.51 4.89
N GLY A 22 6.09 12.22 5.17
CA GLY A 22 5.44 11.78 6.40
C GLY A 22 5.46 10.28 6.58
N ILE A 23 5.00 9.85 7.75
CA ILE A 23 4.83 8.45 8.12
C ILE A 23 3.43 8.27 8.65
N GLY A 24 2.77 7.20 8.19
CA GLY A 24 1.39 6.92 8.57
C GLY A 24 1.10 5.44 8.74
N THR A 25 -0.18 5.18 8.93
CA THR A 25 -0.74 3.84 9.01
C THR A 25 -1.79 3.70 7.92
N VAL A 26 -1.72 2.62 7.15
CA VAL A 26 -2.71 2.32 6.10
C VAL A 26 -3.54 1.12 6.54
N ARG A 27 -4.85 1.18 6.33
CA ARG A 27 -5.75 0.05 6.56
C ARG A 27 -6.08 -0.59 5.22
N VAL A 28 -5.95 -1.90 5.13
CA VAL A 28 -6.18 -2.65 3.90
C VAL A 28 -7.09 -3.83 4.21
N GLN A 29 -8.20 -3.93 3.48
CA GLN A 29 -9.00 -5.14 3.46
C GLN A 29 -8.31 -6.17 2.57
N MET A 30 -7.95 -7.30 3.15
CA MET A 30 -7.24 -8.38 2.44
C MET A 30 -8.22 -9.30 1.71
N PHE A 31 -7.69 -10.24 0.92
CA PHE A 31 -8.46 -11.25 0.18
C PHE A 31 -9.41 -12.10 1.06
N ASP A 32 -9.15 -12.19 2.36
CA ASP A 32 -9.96 -12.93 3.35
C ASP A 32 -11.07 -12.06 3.98
N GLY A 33 -11.23 -10.81 3.51
CA GLY A 33 -12.17 -9.83 4.04
C GLY A 33 -11.71 -9.14 5.33
N VAL A 34 -10.59 -9.57 5.93
CA VAL A 34 -10.07 -9.01 7.17
C VAL A 34 -9.34 -7.70 6.88
N VAL A 35 -9.72 -6.64 7.60
CA VAL A 35 -8.99 -5.38 7.56
C VAL A 35 -7.74 -5.48 8.43
N ARG A 36 -6.58 -5.30 7.82
CA ARG A 36 -5.28 -5.30 8.49
C ARG A 36 -4.68 -3.89 8.43
N THR A 37 -3.99 -3.52 9.50
CA THR A 37 -3.29 -2.24 9.61
C THR A 37 -1.80 -2.45 9.29
N ILE A 38 -1.30 -1.69 8.33
CA ILE A 38 0.13 -1.60 8.01
C ILE A 38 0.64 -0.30 8.65
N SER A 39 1.53 -0.43 9.62
CA SER A 39 2.19 0.70 10.29
C SER A 39 3.48 1.11 9.59
N ASP A 40 3.97 2.30 9.95
CA ASP A 40 5.27 2.83 9.54
C ASP A 40 5.40 2.98 8.01
N VAL A 41 4.27 3.33 7.37
CA VAL A 41 4.19 3.54 5.92
C VAL A 41 4.69 4.95 5.62
N ARG A 42 5.74 5.04 4.80
CA ARG A 42 6.31 6.30 4.34
C ARG A 42 5.45 6.90 3.22
N HIS A 43 5.11 8.18 3.35
CA HIS A 43 4.48 8.96 2.31
C HIS A 43 5.58 9.66 1.49
N VAL A 44 5.70 9.28 0.22
CA VAL A 44 6.76 9.73 -0.69
C VAL A 44 6.12 10.47 -1.86
N LEU A 45 6.43 11.76 -2.04
CA LEU A 45 5.76 12.64 -3.01
C LEU A 45 5.79 12.10 -4.45
N ASP A 46 6.97 11.69 -4.92
CA ASP A 46 7.17 11.32 -6.32
C ASP A 46 6.82 9.85 -6.65
N MET A 47 6.18 9.13 -5.73
CA MET A 47 5.80 7.72 -5.92
C MET A 47 4.37 7.57 -6.43
N ARG A 48 4.21 7.05 -7.65
CA ARG A 48 2.88 6.79 -8.23
C ARG A 48 2.18 5.54 -7.69
N LYS A 49 2.93 4.61 -7.12
CA LYS A 49 2.43 3.32 -6.62
C LYS A 49 2.90 3.10 -5.20
N ASN A 50 2.04 2.53 -4.37
CA ASN A 50 2.42 2.06 -3.03
C ASN A 50 3.23 0.77 -3.14
N LEU A 51 4.29 0.65 -2.34
CA LEU A 51 5.14 -0.55 -2.28
C LEU A 51 5.13 -1.16 -0.88
N ILE A 52 5.15 -2.49 -0.84
CA ILE A 52 5.40 -3.26 0.39
C ILE A 52 6.73 -3.98 0.20
N SER A 53 7.74 -3.60 0.98
CA SER A 53 9.06 -4.19 0.90
C SER A 53 9.06 -5.63 1.44
N LEU A 54 9.57 -6.58 0.64
CA LEU A 54 9.78 -7.96 1.08
C LEU A 54 10.76 -8.04 2.26
N GLY A 55 11.83 -7.23 2.27
CA GLY A 55 12.75 -7.18 3.40
C GLY A 55 12.10 -6.67 4.69
N THR A 56 11.13 -5.76 4.58
CA THR A 56 10.33 -5.33 5.75
C THR A 56 9.41 -6.44 6.24
N LEU A 57 8.84 -7.24 5.33
CA LEU A 57 8.02 -8.40 5.71
C LEU A 57 8.88 -9.47 6.41
N ASP A 58 10.07 -9.76 5.87
CA ASP A 58 11.01 -10.74 6.42
C ASP A 58 11.45 -10.36 7.85
N THR A 59 11.88 -9.11 8.05
CA THR A 59 12.25 -8.59 9.39
C THR A 59 11.09 -8.60 10.39
N LYS A 60 9.84 -8.53 9.92
CA LYS A 60 8.62 -8.68 10.75
C LYS A 60 8.19 -10.13 10.95
N GLY A 61 8.96 -11.10 10.46
CA GLY A 61 8.74 -12.53 10.61
C GLY A 61 7.67 -13.11 9.67
N PHE A 62 7.41 -12.46 8.54
CA PHE A 62 6.52 -12.99 7.52
C PHE A 62 7.30 -13.82 6.51
N LYS A 63 6.75 -15.00 6.19
CA LYS A 63 7.25 -15.84 5.10
C LYS A 63 6.58 -15.43 3.80
N CYS A 64 7.39 -15.06 2.81
CA CYS A 64 6.91 -14.79 1.46
C CYS A 64 7.21 -16.00 0.56
N SER A 65 6.23 -16.45 -0.22
CA SER A 65 6.39 -17.53 -1.19
C SER A 65 5.66 -17.17 -2.48
N SER A 66 6.25 -17.46 -3.63
CA SER A 66 5.65 -17.22 -4.93
C SER A 66 5.75 -18.44 -5.83
N ALA A 67 4.66 -18.76 -6.52
CA ALA A 67 4.61 -19.79 -7.55
C ALA A 67 3.51 -19.42 -8.56
N ASP A 68 3.73 -19.72 -9.84
CA ASP A 68 2.73 -19.55 -10.92
C ASP A 68 2.11 -18.14 -10.98
N GLY A 69 2.91 -17.10 -10.74
CA GLY A 69 2.46 -15.71 -10.74
C GLY A 69 1.58 -15.32 -9.54
N LEU A 70 1.46 -16.17 -8.52
CA LEU A 70 0.79 -15.86 -7.26
C LEU A 70 1.81 -15.79 -6.12
N MET A 71 1.79 -14.70 -5.37
CA MET A 71 2.53 -14.55 -4.12
C MET A 71 1.59 -14.73 -2.93
N LYS A 72 2.06 -15.45 -1.91
CA LYS A 72 1.45 -15.58 -0.59
C LYS A 72 2.43 -15.07 0.46
N VAL A 73 1.92 -14.26 1.38
CA VAL A 73 2.65 -13.80 2.57
C VAL A 73 1.96 -14.41 3.78
N ALA A 74 2.71 -15.11 4.62
CA ALA A 74 2.18 -15.83 5.77
C ALA A 74 2.90 -15.47 7.08
N LYS A 75 2.17 -15.53 8.19
CA LYS A 75 2.74 -15.48 9.54
C LYS A 75 2.38 -16.78 10.25
N GLY A 76 3.39 -17.63 10.50
CA GLY A 76 3.15 -19.03 10.85
C GLY A 76 2.36 -19.75 9.74
N ASN A 77 1.28 -20.43 10.11
CA ASN A 77 0.43 -21.17 9.16
C ASN A 77 -0.66 -20.31 8.50
N LEU A 78 -0.81 -19.04 8.91
CA LEU A 78 -1.85 -18.15 8.38
C LEU A 78 -1.33 -17.33 7.22
N VAL A 79 -1.95 -17.47 6.03
CA VAL A 79 -1.74 -16.57 4.90
C VAL A 79 -2.46 -15.25 5.17
N VAL A 80 -1.70 -14.16 5.29
CA VAL A 80 -2.23 -12.83 5.63
C VAL A 80 -2.38 -11.91 4.42
N MET A 81 -1.65 -12.17 3.34
CA MET A 81 -1.74 -11.43 2.08
C MET A 81 -1.59 -12.39 0.91
N LYS A 82 -2.27 -12.06 -0.19
CA LYS A 82 -2.04 -12.66 -1.50
C LYS A 82 -1.81 -11.55 -2.50
N ALA A 83 -1.03 -11.81 -3.54
CA ALA A 83 -0.79 -10.86 -4.60
C ALA A 83 -0.61 -11.57 -5.93
N LYS A 84 -1.02 -10.94 -7.03
CA LYS A 84 -0.92 -11.49 -8.39
C LYS A 84 0.15 -10.72 -9.16
N LEU A 85 1.00 -11.44 -9.90
CA LEU A 85 2.01 -10.86 -10.77
C LEU A 85 1.34 -10.11 -11.94
N SER A 86 1.72 -8.86 -12.14
CA SER A 86 1.35 -8.00 -13.27
C SER A 86 2.49 -7.02 -13.51
N ASP A 87 2.97 -6.90 -14.76
CA ASP A 87 4.04 -5.96 -15.14
C ASP A 87 5.27 -6.02 -14.23
N MET A 88 5.74 -7.25 -13.95
CA MET A 88 6.89 -7.54 -13.07
C MET A 88 6.70 -7.16 -11.58
N LEU A 89 5.50 -6.73 -11.19
CA LEU A 89 5.16 -6.42 -9.79
C LEU A 89 4.06 -7.33 -9.28
N TYR A 90 4.12 -7.69 -7.99
CA TYR A 90 3.02 -8.36 -7.33
C TYR A 90 2.00 -7.32 -6.84
N ILE A 91 0.83 -7.34 -7.45
CA ILE A 91 -0.30 -6.49 -7.08
C ILE A 91 -1.09 -7.15 -5.96
N LEU A 92 -1.15 -6.49 -4.81
CA LEU A 92 -1.86 -6.98 -3.63
C LEU A 92 -3.33 -7.25 -3.96
N GLN A 93 -3.82 -8.44 -3.59
CA GLN A 93 -5.24 -8.79 -3.62
C GLN A 93 -5.92 -8.24 -2.36
N GLY A 94 -6.27 -6.97 -2.41
CA GLY A 94 -6.94 -6.25 -1.35
C GLY A 94 -7.25 -4.82 -1.77
N SER A 95 -7.95 -4.09 -0.91
CA SER A 95 -8.33 -2.70 -1.13
C SER A 95 -7.98 -1.84 0.08
N THR A 96 -7.47 -0.64 -0.16
CA THR A 96 -7.28 0.34 0.91
C THR A 96 -8.63 0.77 1.44
N VAL A 97 -8.79 0.74 2.76
CA VAL A 97 -10.00 1.26 3.42
C VAL A 97 -9.78 2.73 3.72
N THR A 98 -10.49 3.61 3.02
CA THR A 98 -10.56 5.03 3.34
C THR A 98 -11.63 5.25 4.41
N GLY A 99 -11.35 6.10 5.40
CA GLY A 99 -12.36 6.53 6.35
C GLY A 99 -13.35 7.45 5.63
N SER A 100 -14.65 7.14 5.71
CA SER A 100 -15.70 8.07 5.27
C SER A 100 -15.66 9.32 6.15
N ALA A 101 -15.04 10.39 5.67
CA ALA A 101 -15.42 11.73 6.09
C ALA A 101 -16.53 12.15 5.12
N ALA A 102 -17.78 12.00 5.55
CA ALA A 102 -18.92 12.50 4.78
C ALA A 102 -18.79 14.02 4.64
N VAL A 103 -18.37 14.48 3.47
CA VAL A 103 -18.67 15.83 3.00
C VAL A 103 -19.86 15.66 2.08
N THR A 104 -21.02 16.06 2.59
CA THR A 104 -22.24 16.14 1.80
C THR A 104 -22.03 17.25 0.77
N SER A 105 -21.91 16.87 -0.50
CA SER A 105 -22.24 17.77 -1.59
C SER A 105 -23.14 17.03 -2.56
N SER A 106 -24.34 17.59 -2.67
CA SER A 106 -25.46 17.28 -3.55
C SER A 106 -25.12 16.53 -4.84
N SER A 107 -25.96 15.52 -5.09
CA SER A 107 -26.17 14.81 -6.36
C SER A 107 -25.94 15.64 -7.62
N MET A 108 -25.10 15.15 -8.54
CA MET A 108 -25.34 15.18 -9.99
C MET A 108 -24.62 14.01 -10.69
N SER A 109 -25.43 13.28 -11.46
CA SER A 109 -25.18 12.40 -12.63
C SER A 109 -23.89 11.62 -12.83
N ASP A 110 -24.13 10.38 -13.27
CA ASP A 110 -23.24 9.37 -13.84
C ASP A 110 -22.22 9.90 -14.85
N SER A 111 -21.12 9.14 -14.96
CA SER A 111 -19.91 9.37 -15.76
C SER A 111 -19.05 10.56 -15.33
N ASP A 112 -18.05 10.31 -14.47
CA ASP A 112 -16.70 10.69 -14.85
C ASP A 112 -15.64 9.86 -14.10
N SER A 113 -14.78 9.27 -14.93
CA SER A 113 -13.64 8.46 -14.57
C SER A 113 -12.61 9.26 -13.79
N THR A 114 -12.11 8.69 -12.69
CA THR A 114 -10.74 8.91 -12.17
C THR A 114 -10.24 10.35 -12.24
N ARG A 115 -10.88 11.25 -11.50
CA ARG A 115 -10.25 12.52 -11.13
C ARG A 115 -10.23 12.60 -9.62
N LEU A 116 -9.05 12.95 -9.10
CA LEU A 116 -8.69 13.17 -7.69
C LEU A 116 -8.11 11.89 -7.03
N TRP A 117 -6.85 11.83 -6.60
CA TRP A 117 -5.94 12.87 -6.12
C TRP A 117 -4.48 12.53 -6.44
N TYR A 118 -3.66 13.55 -6.70
CA TYR A 118 -2.20 13.45 -6.65
C TYR A 118 -1.74 13.40 -5.18
N MET A 119 -0.73 12.56 -4.91
CA MET A 119 0.10 12.65 -3.70
C MET A 119 0.99 13.90 -3.77
#